data_AF-A0A6N2U880-F1
#
_entry.id   AF-A0A6N2U880-F1
#
_cell.length_a   1.000
_cell.length_b   1.000
_cell.length_c   1.000
_cell.angle_alpha   90.00
_cell.angle_beta   90.00
_cell.angle_gamma   90.00
#
_symmetry.space_group_name_H-M   'P 1'
#
loop_
_entity.id
_entity.type
_entity.pdbx_description
1 polymer ?
#
loop_
_entity_poly.entity_id
_entity_poly.type
_entity_poly.pdbx_seq_one_letter_code
_entity_poly.pdbx_strand_id
1 'polypeptide(L)'
;MSETCEKCCSECRHKVRDEKEYKDLIHRLNRIEGQIRGIKGMVEEDRYCVDILTQVSAIQSALNSFNKTLLANHIKTCVVRDIQAGNEEAVDELCGTIKKLMK
;
A
#
# COMPACT_ATOMS: atom_id res chain seq x y z
N MET A 1 11.45 28.96 0.71
CA MET A 1 11.82 27.98 -0.32
C MET A 1 12.32 26.75 0.41
N SER A 2 11.41 25.82 0.74
CA SER A 2 11.76 24.65 1.56
C SER A 2 12.57 23.67 0.72
N GLU A 3 13.74 23.32 1.21
CA GLU A 3 14.65 22.33 0.65
C GLU A 3 13.90 21.06 0.28
N THR A 4 14.24 20.55 -0.91
CA THR A 4 13.77 19.30 -1.47
C THR A 4 13.98 18.17 -0.46
N CYS A 5 12.87 17.61 0.05
CA CYS A 5 12.88 16.46 0.94
C CYS A 5 13.47 15.25 0.22
N GLU A 6 14.78 15.02 0.36
CA GLU A 6 15.51 14.11 -0.53
C GLU A 6 15.47 12.63 -0.12
N LYS A 7 14.74 12.25 0.94
CA LYS A 7 14.38 10.85 1.31
C LYS A 7 13.49 10.85 2.55
N CYS A 8 12.70 9.78 2.71
CA CYS A 8 11.73 9.49 3.80
C CYS A 8 11.94 10.40 5.03
N CYS A 9 11.32 11.58 5.12
CA CYS A 9 11.63 12.49 6.21
C CYS A 9 10.72 12.16 7.40
N SER A 10 11.32 11.82 8.53
CA SER A 10 10.64 11.41 9.77
C SER A 10 9.76 12.53 10.32
N GLU A 11 10.15 13.80 10.10
CA GLU A 11 9.41 14.96 10.57
C GLU A 11 8.15 15.25 9.73
N CYS A 12 8.17 14.99 8.42
CA CYS A 12 7.04 15.29 7.53
C CYS A 12 6.25 14.08 7.04
N ARG A 13 6.60 12.85 7.48
CA ARG A 13 5.95 11.57 7.10
C ARG A 13 5.79 11.37 5.59
N HIS A 14 6.62 12.02 4.78
CA HIS A 14 6.63 11.86 3.34
C HIS A 14 7.85 11.07 2.89
N LYS A 15 7.60 10.09 2.01
CA LYS A 15 8.62 9.36 1.27
C LYS A 15 8.58 9.79 -0.19
N VAL A 16 9.66 10.42 -0.65
CA VAL A 16 9.96 10.48 -2.09
C VAL A 16 10.32 9.08 -2.54
N ARG A 17 9.57 8.57 -3.52
CA ARG A 17 9.72 7.23 -4.08
C ARG A 17 10.53 7.32 -5.36
N ASP A 18 11.36 6.32 -5.62
CA ASP A 18 11.97 6.20 -6.94
C ASP A 18 10.90 5.87 -8.01
N GLU A 19 11.24 6.11 -9.26
CA GLU A 19 10.32 5.95 -10.38
C GLU A 19 9.77 4.52 -10.50
N LYS A 20 10.60 3.51 -10.19
CA LYS A 20 10.23 2.10 -10.28
C LYS A 20 9.23 1.72 -9.19
N GLU A 21 9.51 2.12 -7.94
CA GLU A 21 8.58 1.95 -6.82
C GLU A 21 7.25 2.66 -7.10
N TYR A 22 7.30 3.91 -7.56
CA TYR A 22 6.11 4.69 -7.89
C TYR A 22 5.26 3.97 -8.96
N LYS A 23 5.87 3.60 -10.09
CA LYS A 23 5.17 2.92 -11.20
C LYS A 23 4.55 1.60 -10.76
N ASP A 24 5.28 0.75 -10.01
CA ASP A 24 4.73 -0.53 -9.55
C ASP A 24 3.51 -0.34 -8.63
N LEU A 25 3.58 0.59 -7.68
CA LEU A 25 2.46 0.88 -6.77
C LEU A 25 1.25 1.44 -7.53
N ILE A 26 1.47 2.38 -8.46
CA ILE A 26 0.39 2.96 -9.27
C ILE A 26 -0.25 1.91 -10.18
N HIS A 27 0.53 1.04 -10.84
CA HIS A 27 -0.04 -0.01 -11.68
C HIS A 27 -0.94 -0.97 -10.89
N ARG A 28 -0.56 -1.33 -9.66
CA ARG A 28 -1.39 -2.16 -8.78
C ARG A 28 -2.70 -1.46 -8.42
N LEU A 29 -2.62 -0.18 -8.07
CA LEU A 29 -3.81 0.63 -7.73
C LEU A 29 -4.74 0.79 -8.93
N ASN A 30 -4.23 1.08 -10.12
CA ASN A 30 -5.02 1.18 -11.34
C ASN A 30 -5.76 -0.14 -11.65
N ARG A 31 -5.12 -1.29 -11.42
CA ARG A 31 -5.76 -2.60 -11.57
C ARG A 31 -6.89 -2.79 -10.56
N ILE A 32 -6.66 -2.45 -9.29
CA ILE A 32 -7.68 -2.52 -8.22
C ILE A 32 -8.86 -1.60 -8.55
N GLU A 33 -8.59 -0.37 -9.02
CA GLU A 33 -9.62 0.57 -9.44
C GLU A 33 -10.48 -0.01 -10.58
N GLY A 34 -9.85 -0.62 -11.58
CA GLY A 34 -10.57 -1.31 -12.65
C GLY A 34 -11.50 -2.42 -12.15
N GLN A 35 -11.06 -3.19 -11.15
CA GLN A 35 -11.90 -4.21 -10.52
C GLN A 35 -13.09 -3.59 -9.76
N ILE A 36 -12.89 -2.48 -9.04
CA ILE A 36 -13.96 -1.76 -8.35
C ILE A 36 -15.00 -1.25 -9.36
N ARG A 37 -14.56 -0.66 -10.46
CA ARG A 37 -15.43 -0.23 -11.56
C ARG A 37 -16.21 -1.41 -12.14
N GLY A 38 -15.56 -2.57 -12.30
CA GLY A 38 -16.21 -3.81 -12.73
C GLY A 38 -17.34 -4.24 -11.80
N ILE A 39 -17.10 -4.28 -10.49
CA ILE A 39 -18.14 -4.62 -9.50
C ILE A 39 -19.31 -3.65 -9.56
N LYS A 40 -19.05 -2.35 -9.69
CA LYS A 40 -20.11 -1.36 -9.84
C LYS A 40 -21.01 -1.69 -11.04
N GLY A 41 -20.42 -2.00 -12.20
CA GLY A 41 -21.18 -2.43 -13.38
C GLY A 41 -21.97 -3.72 -13.14
N MET A 42 -21.39 -4.71 -12.45
CA MET A 42 -22.11 -5.95 -12.12
C MET A 42 -23.37 -5.71 -11.27
N VAL A 43 -23.32 -4.74 -10.36
CA VAL A 43 -24.48 -4.35 -9.55
C VAL A 43 -25.52 -3.62 -10.39
N GLU A 44 -25.10 -2.71 -11.27
CA GLU A 44 -25.99 -1.99 -12.20
C GLU A 44 -26.68 -2.93 -13.21
N GLU A 45 -26.05 -4.07 -13.51
CA GLU A 45 -26.56 -5.14 -14.38
C GLU A 45 -27.38 -6.21 -13.63
N ASP A 46 -27.66 -6.03 -12.33
CA ASP A 46 -28.37 -7.00 -11.47
C ASP A 46 -27.76 -8.42 -11.53
N ARG A 47 -26.43 -8.53 -11.60
CA ARG A 47 -25.74 -9.82 -11.69
C ARG A 47 -25.87 -10.66 -10.42
N TYR A 48 -25.72 -11.97 -10.59
CA TYR A 48 -25.82 -12.93 -9.50
C TYR A 48 -24.84 -12.63 -8.36
N CYS A 49 -25.36 -12.63 -7.13
CA CYS A 49 -24.62 -12.22 -5.94
C CYS A 49 -23.30 -12.99 -5.73
N VAL A 50 -23.26 -14.29 -6.04
CA VAL A 50 -22.04 -15.11 -5.87
C VAL A 50 -20.92 -14.67 -6.81
N ASP A 51 -21.25 -14.23 -8.02
CA ASP A 51 -20.27 -13.70 -8.97
C ASP A 51 -19.65 -12.40 -8.43
N ILE A 52 -20.49 -11.51 -7.90
CA ILE A 52 -20.05 -10.24 -7.29
C ILE A 52 -19.15 -10.53 -6.09
N LEU A 53 -19.56 -11.44 -5.19
CA LEU A 53 -18.74 -11.84 -4.03
C LEU A 53 -17.38 -12.44 -4.43
N THR A 54 -17.35 -13.18 -5.54
CA THR A 54 -16.10 -13.70 -6.11
C THR A 54 -15.19 -12.56 -6.57
N GLN A 55 -15.73 -11.54 -7.23
CA GLN A 55 -14.95 -10.35 -7.62
C GLN A 55 -14.49 -9.53 -6.41
N VAL A 56 -15.32 -9.38 -5.37
CA VAL A 56 -14.91 -8.73 -4.11
C VAL A 56 -13.71 -9.45 -3.50
N SER A 57 -13.74 -10.79 -3.46
CA SER A 57 -12.63 -11.61 -2.95
C SER A 57 -11.34 -11.43 -3.76
N ALA A 58 -11.47 -11.25 -5.09
CA ALA A 58 -10.34 -10.94 -5.97
C ALA A 58 -9.74 -9.55 -5.67
N ILE A 59 -10.57 -8.55 -5.37
CA ILE A 59 -10.11 -7.21 -4.96
C ILE A 59 -9.39 -7.27 -3.62
N GLN A 60 -9.94 -7.97 -2.63
CA GLN A 60 -9.28 -8.14 -1.33
C GLN A 60 -7.90 -8.78 -1.48
N SER A 61 -7.79 -9.80 -2.35
CA SER A 61 -6.50 -10.43 -2.68
C SER A 61 -5.52 -9.46 -3.33
N ALA A 62 -5.99 -8.60 -4.24
CA ALA A 62 -5.18 -7.58 -4.89
C ALA A 62 -4.70 -6.50 -3.90
N LEU A 63 -5.58 -6.03 -3.01
CA LEU A 63 -5.23 -5.11 -1.92
C LEU A 63 -4.20 -5.72 -0.97
N ASN A 64 -4.36 -6.99 -0.60
CA ASN A 64 -3.36 -7.70 0.21
C ASN A 64 -2.01 -7.81 -0.49
N SER A 65 -2.00 -8.04 -1.81
CA SER A 65 -0.76 -8.02 -2.60
C SER A 65 -0.11 -6.64 -2.61
N PHE A 66 -0.90 -5.57 -2.81
CA PHE A 66 -0.42 -4.19 -2.73
C PHE A 66 0.18 -3.86 -1.36
N ASN A 67 -0.52 -4.21 -0.27
CA ASN A 67 -0.05 -3.99 1.11
C ASN A 67 1.29 -4.67 1.36
N LYS A 68 1.47 -5.92 0.90
CA LYS A 68 2.75 -6.65 1.01
C LYS A 68 3.89 -5.92 0.31
N THR A 69 3.66 -5.43 -0.90
CA THR A 69 4.67 -4.67 -1.65
C THR A 69 5.02 -3.37 -0.94
N LEU A 70 4.02 -2.58 -0.53
CA LEU A 70 4.23 -1.31 0.15
C LEU A 70 4.97 -1.49 1.48
N LEU A 71 4.57 -2.48 2.27
CA LEU A 71 5.20 -2.82 3.53
C LEU A 71 6.65 -3.26 3.34
N ALA A 72 6.92 -4.13 2.36
CA ALA A 72 8.27 -4.56 2.04
C ALA A 72 9.18 -3.39 1.65
N ASN A 73 8.67 -2.43 0.86
CA ASN A 73 9.41 -1.23 0.51
C ASN A 73 9.66 -0.35 1.75
N HIS A 74 8.67 -0.18 2.62
CA HIS A 74 8.82 0.60 3.85
C HIS A 74 9.89 0.01 4.78
N ILE A 75 9.87 -1.31 5.00
CA ILE A 75 10.86 -2.03 5.82
C ILE A 75 12.26 -1.84 5.24
N LYS A 76 12.44 -2.12 3.93
CA LYS A 76 13.75 -2.06 3.27
C LYS A 76 14.34 -0.66 3.17
N THR A 77 13.53 0.40 3.31
CA THR A 77 14.01 1.77 3.15
C THR A 77 13.93 2.59 4.44
N CYS A 78 12.72 2.86 4.95
CA CYS A 78 12.58 3.83 6.06
C CYS A 78 13.00 3.16 7.37
N VAL A 79 12.50 1.96 7.66
CA VAL A 79 12.83 1.25 8.92
C VAL A 79 14.32 0.90 9.00
N VAL A 80 14.90 0.31 7.96
CA VAL A 80 16.35 -0.01 7.95
C VAL A 80 17.21 1.23 8.17
N ARG A 81 16.87 2.35 7.53
CA ARG A 81 17.62 3.59 7.68
C ARG A 81 17.47 4.18 9.09
N ASP A 82 16.28 4.14 9.67
CA ASP A 82 16.03 4.69 11.00
C ASP A 82 16.75 3.84 12.08
N ILE A 83 16.76 2.51 11.94
CA ILE A 83 17.57 1.61 12.78
C ILE A 83 19.07 1.93 12.65
N GLN A 84 19.57 2.14 11.42
CA GLN A 84 20.97 2.52 11.20
C GLN A 84 21.33 3.88 11.81
N ALA A 85 20.35 4.78 11.97
CA ALA A 85 20.50 6.06 12.64
C ALA A 85 20.32 5.96 14.18
N GLY A 86 20.12 4.75 14.73
CA GLY A 86 19.92 4.52 16.16
C GLY A 86 18.50 4.82 16.66
N ASN A 87 17.54 5.01 15.75
CA ASN A 87 16.14 5.22 16.11
C ASN A 87 15.36 3.89 16.11
N GLU A 88 15.32 3.23 17.26
CA GLU A 88 14.60 1.96 17.44
C GLU A 88 13.08 2.10 17.49
N GLU A 89 12.53 3.31 17.71
CA GLU A 89 11.07 3.56 17.75
C GLU A 89 10.38 3.19 16.43
N ALA A 90 11.12 3.19 15.30
CA ALA A 90 10.64 2.76 14.00
C ALA A 90 10.16 1.28 14.00
N VAL A 91 10.75 0.43 14.85
CA VAL A 91 10.33 -0.98 14.99
C VAL A 91 8.99 -1.09 15.69
N ASP A 92 8.77 -0.29 16.74
CA ASP A 92 7.50 -0.27 17.46
C ASP A 92 6.35 0.26 16.58
N GLU A 93 6.61 1.31 15.79
CA GLU A 93 5.65 1.81 14.79
C GLU A 93 5.30 0.72 13.75
N LEU A 94 6.31 0.01 13.25
CA LEU A 94 6.13 -1.09 12.31
C LEU A 94 5.28 -2.21 12.92
N CYS A 95 5.60 -2.65 14.14
CA CYS A 95 4.83 -3.66 14.87
C CYS A 95 3.37 -3.22 15.08
N GLY A 96 3.14 -1.96 15.43
CA GLY A 96 1.80 -1.38 15.55
C GLY A 96 1.03 -1.39 14.22
N THR A 97 1.71 -1.14 13.11
CA THR A 97 1.13 -1.16 11.77
C THR A 97 0.78 -2.58 11.31
N ILE A 98 1.68 -3.54 11.49
CA ILE A 98 1.46 -4.95 11.14
C ILE A 98 0.24 -5.51 11.89
N LYS A 99 0.08 -5.19 13.18
CA LYS A 99 -1.11 -5.60 13.96
C LYS A 99 -2.43 -5.11 13.36
N LYS A 100 -2.44 -3.96 12.67
CA LYS A 100 -3.65 -3.45 11.98
C LYS A 100 -3.91 -4.17 10.66
N LEU A 101 -2.86 -4.60 9.97
CA LEU A 101 -2.96 -5.30 8.68
C LEU A 101 -3.31 -6.79 8.80
N MET A 102 -3.12 -7.38 9.98
CA MET A 102 -3.43 -8.79 10.27
C MET A 102 -4.84 -9.01 10.85
N LYS A 103 -5.67 -7.95 10.93
CA LYS A 103 -7.09 -8.07 11.27
C LYS A 103 -7.88 -8.49 10.04
#